data_AF-A0A2V6LXP3-F1
#
_entry.id   AF-A0A2V6LXP3-F1
#
_cell.length_a   1.000
_cell.length_b   1.000
_cell.length_c   1.000
_cell.angle_alpha   90.00
_cell.angle_beta   90.00
_cell.angle_gamma   90.00
#
_symmetry.space_group_name_H-M   'P 1'
#
loop_
_entity.id
_entity.type
_entity.pdbx_description
1 polymer ?
#
loop_
_entity_poly.entity_id
_entity_poly.type
_entity_poly.pdbx_seq_one_letter_code
_entity_poly.pdbx_strand_id
1 'polypeptide(L)'
;KYCDWVALSAYGPTTPRMEGGAENFAFKMREAYPRLLKIAPGKPILIAEFGCDLHNKHCDAAEWARGALADIFSEKWPAIIGFCWWNEGWQNDNHKKNDTDMIIWHDANLTRVFREALARYSDKIQETPLLRNGGGG
;
A
#
# COMPACT_ATOMS: atom_id res chain seq x y z
N LYS A 1 8.45 18.36 -15.21
CA LYS A 1 8.30 18.15 -16.68
C LYS A 1 8.53 16.69 -17.10
N TYR A 2 9.23 15.89 -16.30
CA TYR A 2 9.53 14.49 -16.63
C TYR A 2 8.74 13.45 -15.82
N CYS A 3 8.13 13.86 -14.69
CA CYS A 3 7.30 12.99 -13.87
C CYS A 3 5.86 13.49 -13.86
N ASP A 4 4.91 12.59 -14.09
CA ASP A 4 3.48 12.88 -14.04
C ASP A 4 2.91 12.71 -12.63
N TRP A 5 3.49 11.79 -11.86
CA TRP A 5 3.18 11.46 -10.48
C TRP A 5 4.47 11.20 -9.71
N VAL A 6 4.39 11.26 -8.40
CA VAL A 6 5.43 10.75 -7.51
C VAL A 6 4.88 9.55 -6.76
N ALA A 7 5.78 8.69 -6.29
CA ALA A 7 5.38 7.48 -5.61
C ALA A 7 6.22 7.23 -4.37
N LEU A 8 5.65 6.47 -3.44
CA LEU A 8 6.37 5.94 -2.29
C LEU A 8 6.00 4.47 -2.08
N SER A 9 6.95 3.71 -1.56
CA SER A 9 6.70 2.38 -1.02
C SER A 9 6.58 2.46 0.51
N ALA A 10 5.56 1.84 1.09
CA ALA A 10 5.31 1.85 2.53
C ALA A 10 4.98 0.45 3.01
N TYR A 11 5.96 -0.26 3.56
CA TYR A 11 5.79 -1.64 4.02
C TYR A 11 5.67 -1.75 5.54
N GLY A 12 4.89 -2.73 5.99
CA GLY A 12 5.10 -3.37 7.28
C GLY A 12 6.38 -4.23 7.26
N PRO A 13 6.57 -5.13 8.22
CA PRO A 13 7.71 -6.04 8.19
C PRO A 13 7.67 -6.92 6.93
N THR A 14 8.79 -7.01 6.20
CA THR A 14 8.81 -7.72 4.91
C THR A 14 9.35 -9.13 4.99
N THR A 15 9.72 -9.61 6.17
CA THR A 15 10.19 -11.00 6.39
C THR A 15 9.64 -11.54 7.71
N PRO A 16 9.58 -12.87 7.88
CA PRO A 16 9.09 -13.48 9.12
C PRO A 16 9.89 -13.08 10.37
N ARG A 17 11.16 -12.66 10.18
CA ARG A 17 12.12 -12.38 11.26
C ARG A 17 12.38 -10.91 11.51
N MET A 18 11.89 -10.01 10.67
CA MET A 18 12.14 -8.58 10.83
C MET A 18 11.54 -8.09 12.15
N GLU A 19 12.37 -7.46 12.99
CA GLU A 19 11.96 -7.00 14.33
C GLU A 19 11.47 -5.55 14.35
N GLY A 20 11.78 -4.77 13.31
CA GLY A 20 11.33 -3.39 13.13
C GLY A 20 10.40 -3.21 11.92
N GLY A 21 10.02 -1.97 11.61
CA GLY A 21 9.21 -1.67 10.42
C GLY A 21 7.70 -1.91 10.59
N ALA A 22 7.27 -2.37 11.77
CA ALA A 22 5.88 -2.62 12.12
C ALA A 22 5.05 -1.35 12.38
N GLU A 23 5.60 -0.16 12.16
CA GLU A 23 4.82 1.07 12.26
C GLU A 23 3.68 1.04 11.25
N ASN A 24 2.53 1.60 11.65
CA ASN A 24 1.38 1.67 10.77
C ASN A 24 1.61 2.65 9.61
N PHE A 25 0.75 2.55 8.60
CA PHE A 25 0.81 3.39 7.41
C PHE A 25 0.77 4.89 7.75
N ALA A 26 -0.11 5.34 8.64
CA ALA A 26 -0.15 6.73 9.09
C ALA A 26 1.17 7.25 9.67
N PHE A 27 1.90 6.44 10.42
CA PHE A 27 3.22 6.82 10.93
C PHE A 27 4.17 7.13 9.77
N LYS A 28 4.25 6.24 8.78
CA LYS A 28 5.13 6.40 7.60
C LYS A 28 4.72 7.62 6.77
N MET A 29 3.42 7.81 6.55
CA MET A 29 2.89 8.94 5.79
C MET A 29 3.08 10.30 6.47
N ARG A 30 3.04 10.38 7.80
CA ARG A 30 3.31 11.63 8.53
C ARG A 30 4.68 12.21 8.20
N GLU A 31 5.67 11.34 7.97
CA GLU A 31 7.01 11.77 7.57
C GLU A 31 7.10 12.01 6.05
N ALA A 32 6.63 11.06 5.25
CA ALA A 32 6.84 11.08 3.80
C ALA A 32 5.99 12.13 3.08
N TYR A 33 4.72 12.29 3.46
CA TYR A 33 3.77 13.14 2.76
C TYR A 33 4.22 14.61 2.62
N PRO A 34 4.60 15.33 3.70
CA PRO A 34 5.03 16.73 3.57
C PRO A 34 6.30 16.86 2.71
N ARG A 35 7.18 15.86 2.72
CA ARG A 35 8.40 15.84 1.89
C ARG A 35 8.05 15.67 0.41
N LEU A 36 7.12 14.79 0.08
CA LEU A 36 6.64 14.59 -1.30
C LEU A 36 5.96 15.83 -1.85
N LEU A 37 5.11 16.50 -1.06
CA LEU A 37 4.50 17.77 -1.45
C LEU A 37 5.53 18.87 -1.72
N LYS A 38 6.65 18.88 -0.99
CA LYS A 38 7.74 19.83 -1.20
C LYS A 38 8.57 19.51 -2.45
N ILE A 39 8.85 18.23 -2.70
CA ILE A 39 9.66 17.78 -3.85
C ILE A 39 8.90 17.97 -5.17
N ALA A 40 7.61 17.67 -5.18
CA ALA A 40 6.79 17.74 -6.37
C ALA A 40 5.44 18.44 -6.09
N PRO A 41 5.44 19.77 -5.89
CA PRO A 41 4.23 20.52 -5.58
C PRO A 41 3.13 20.29 -6.62
N GLY A 42 1.93 19.96 -6.14
CA GLY A 42 0.75 19.72 -6.98
C GLY A 42 0.77 18.43 -7.80
N LYS A 43 1.81 17.59 -7.66
CA LYS A 43 1.81 16.27 -8.31
C LYS A 43 1.04 15.25 -7.47
N PRO A 44 0.22 14.41 -8.11
CA PRO A 44 -0.45 13.32 -7.40
C PRO A 44 0.58 12.28 -6.92
N ILE A 45 0.19 11.57 -5.87
CA ILE A 45 1.00 10.58 -5.17
C ILE A 45 0.37 9.20 -5.38
N LEU A 46 1.19 8.21 -5.74
CA LEU A 46 0.82 6.80 -5.67
C LEU A 46 1.52 6.12 -4.50
N ILE A 47 0.81 5.26 -3.79
CA ILE A 47 1.45 4.25 -2.95
C ILE A 47 1.85 3.11 -3.89
N ALA A 48 3.02 3.24 -4.52
CA ALA A 48 3.44 2.31 -5.56
C ALA A 48 3.55 0.89 -5.03
N GLU A 49 3.94 0.73 -3.77
CA GLU A 49 4.05 -0.57 -3.15
C GLU A 49 3.71 -0.45 -1.65
N PHE A 50 2.93 -1.40 -1.15
CA PHE A 50 2.78 -1.68 0.26
C PHE A 50 2.52 -3.16 0.47
N GLY A 51 2.91 -3.67 1.63
CA GLY A 51 2.88 -5.10 1.91
C GLY A 51 3.30 -5.37 3.34
N CYS A 52 2.90 -6.52 3.86
CA CYS A 52 3.33 -7.02 5.17
C CYS A 52 3.43 -8.54 5.08
N ASP A 53 4.54 -9.08 5.56
CA ASP A 53 4.78 -10.52 5.58
C ASP A 53 3.75 -11.22 6.48
N LEU A 54 3.15 -12.31 5.96
CA LEU A 54 2.13 -13.09 6.63
C LEU A 54 2.63 -13.82 7.88
N HIS A 55 3.93 -14.02 8.02
CA HIS A 55 4.52 -14.87 9.04
C HIS A 55 5.36 -14.09 10.05
N ASN A 56 5.31 -12.76 10.01
CA ASN A 56 6.02 -11.94 10.97
C ASN A 56 5.43 -12.08 12.38
N LYS A 57 6.27 -12.47 13.34
CA LYS A 57 5.88 -12.68 14.75
C LYS A 57 5.43 -11.41 15.48
N HIS A 58 5.72 -10.23 14.94
CA HIS A 58 5.49 -8.93 15.59
C HIS A 58 4.38 -8.11 14.92
N CYS A 59 3.89 -8.53 13.76
CA CYS A 59 2.91 -7.78 12.99
C CYS A 59 1.94 -8.72 12.29
N ASP A 60 0.66 -8.59 12.60
CA ASP A 60 -0.40 -9.27 11.87
C ASP A 60 -0.65 -8.54 10.55
N ALA A 61 -0.40 -9.22 9.43
CA ALA A 61 -0.49 -8.63 8.11
C ALA A 61 -1.91 -8.17 7.76
N ALA A 62 -2.95 -8.88 8.22
CA ALA A 62 -4.34 -8.52 7.95
C ALA A 62 -4.74 -7.24 8.69
N GLU A 63 -4.38 -7.12 9.97
CA GLU A 63 -4.64 -5.92 10.76
C GLU A 63 -3.81 -4.73 10.29
N TRP A 64 -2.55 -4.94 9.91
CA TRP A 64 -1.73 -3.89 9.32
C TRP A 64 -2.34 -3.39 7.99
N ALA A 65 -2.75 -4.31 7.10
CA ALA A 65 -3.40 -3.98 5.83
C ALA A 65 -4.75 -3.27 6.05
N ARG A 66 -5.55 -3.71 7.02
CA ARG A 66 -6.83 -3.07 7.39
C ARG A 66 -6.61 -1.61 7.80
N GLY A 67 -5.63 -1.36 8.64
CA GLY A 67 -5.25 0.00 9.05
C GLY A 67 -4.78 0.84 7.87
N ALA A 68 -3.89 0.30 7.04
CA ALA A 68 -3.36 0.99 5.87
C ALA A 68 -4.46 1.37 4.86
N LEU A 69 -5.35 0.45 4.51
CA LEU A 69 -6.47 0.71 3.60
C LEU A 69 -7.43 1.75 4.18
N ALA A 70 -7.79 1.64 5.46
CA ALA A 70 -8.64 2.63 6.12
C ALA A 70 -8.02 4.03 6.06
N ASP A 71 -6.71 4.12 6.28
CA ASP A 71 -5.95 5.35 6.21
C ASP A 71 -5.88 5.91 4.77
N ILE A 72 -5.62 5.08 3.75
CA ILE A 72 -5.62 5.48 2.34
C ILE A 72 -6.99 6.06 1.93
N PHE A 73 -8.08 5.37 2.28
CA PHE A 73 -9.45 5.81 1.91
C PHE A 73 -10.03 6.92 2.82
N SER A 74 -9.30 7.34 3.86
CA SER A 74 -9.75 8.36 4.81
C SER A 74 -9.61 9.81 4.34
N GLU A 75 -8.97 10.03 3.19
CA GLU A 75 -8.69 11.37 2.63
C GLU A 75 -7.77 12.27 3.51
N LYS A 76 -7.15 11.71 4.56
CA LYS A 76 -6.12 12.42 5.36
C LYS A 76 -4.94 12.95 4.51
N TRP A 77 -4.64 12.28 3.41
CA TRP A 77 -3.60 12.65 2.45
C TRP A 77 -4.21 12.81 1.05
N PRO A 78 -4.83 13.96 0.76
CA PRO A 78 -5.67 14.14 -0.43
C PRO A 78 -4.90 14.06 -1.76
N ALA A 79 -3.57 14.16 -1.76
CA ALA A 79 -2.79 13.97 -2.97
C ALA A 79 -2.60 12.49 -3.36
N ILE A 80 -2.97 11.53 -2.50
CA ILE A 80 -2.95 10.10 -2.86
C ILE A 80 -4.09 9.82 -3.84
N ILE A 81 -3.75 9.26 -5.00
CA ILE A 81 -4.73 8.93 -6.05
C ILE A 81 -4.86 7.43 -6.32
N GLY A 82 -4.06 6.61 -5.65
CA GLY A 82 -4.05 5.17 -5.88
C GLY A 82 -2.95 4.45 -5.11
N PHE A 83 -3.02 3.12 -5.13
CA PHE A 83 -2.10 2.24 -4.42
C PHE A 83 -1.95 0.89 -5.14
N CYS A 84 -0.88 0.16 -4.84
CA CYS A 84 -0.68 -1.21 -5.31
C CYS A 84 -0.08 -2.08 -4.21
N TRP A 85 -0.76 -3.19 -3.87
CA TRP A 85 -0.26 -4.16 -2.91
C TRP A 85 0.80 -5.05 -3.57
N TRP A 86 1.90 -5.31 -2.86
CA TRP A 86 2.95 -6.19 -3.33
C TRP A 86 2.55 -7.66 -3.12
N ASN A 87 1.86 -8.23 -4.10
CA ASN A 87 1.28 -9.57 -4.03
C ASN A 87 2.27 -10.64 -4.55
N GLU A 88 3.35 -10.87 -3.80
CA GLU A 88 4.39 -11.84 -4.16
C GLU A 88 4.99 -12.48 -2.90
N GLY A 89 5.59 -13.66 -3.06
CA GLY A 89 6.49 -14.25 -2.07
C GLY A 89 7.84 -14.57 -2.70
N TRP A 90 8.91 -14.48 -1.92
CA TRP A 90 10.27 -14.71 -2.42
C TRP A 90 11.17 -15.31 -1.35
N GLN A 91 12.21 -16.00 -1.82
CA GLN A 91 13.22 -16.61 -0.97
C GLN A 91 14.16 -15.55 -0.40
N ASN A 92 14.30 -15.49 0.92
CA ASN A 92 15.24 -14.56 1.57
C ASN A 92 16.61 -15.19 1.84
N ASP A 93 16.64 -16.49 2.14
CA ASP A 93 17.86 -17.27 2.33
C ASP A 93 17.61 -18.76 2.09
N ASN A 94 18.56 -19.64 2.42
CA ASN A 94 18.45 -21.09 2.18
C ASN A 94 17.45 -21.82 3.12
N HIS A 95 16.76 -21.11 4.01
CA HIS A 95 15.75 -21.67 4.90
C HIS A 95 14.37 -21.16 4.53
N LYS A 96 13.55 -22.02 3.93
CA LYS A 96 12.17 -21.71 3.52
C LYS A 96 11.29 -21.02 4.57
N LYS A 97 11.50 -21.31 5.86
CA LYS A 97 10.77 -20.66 6.97
C LYS A 97 11.07 -19.16 7.14
N ASN A 98 12.08 -18.65 6.44
CA ASN A 98 12.45 -17.25 6.43
C ASN A 98 11.97 -16.53 5.16
N ASP A 99 11.34 -17.24 4.22
CA ASP A 99 10.85 -16.68 2.97
C ASP A 99 9.74 -15.66 3.24
N THR A 100 9.70 -14.64 2.41
CA THR A 100 8.62 -13.65 2.45
C THR A 100 7.38 -14.25 1.81
N ASP A 101 6.23 -14.02 2.44
CA ASP A 101 4.92 -14.26 1.84
C ASP A 101 4.02 -13.04 2.05
N MET A 102 3.64 -12.35 0.98
CA MET A 102 2.69 -11.24 0.98
C MET A 102 1.48 -11.52 0.08
N ILE A 103 1.25 -12.77 -0.31
CA ILE A 103 0.19 -13.12 -1.25
C ILE A 103 -1.16 -13.10 -0.53
N ILE A 104 -2.08 -12.26 -1.01
CA ILE A 104 -3.37 -11.98 -0.36
C ILE A 104 -4.17 -13.25 -0.08
N TRP A 105 -4.17 -14.20 -1.03
CA TRP A 105 -4.97 -15.42 -0.93
C TRP A 105 -4.32 -16.56 -0.15
N HIS A 106 -3.09 -16.38 0.36
CA HIS A 106 -2.46 -17.36 1.25
C HIS A 106 -2.95 -17.23 2.70
N ASP A 107 -3.57 -16.10 3.06
CA ASP A 107 -4.22 -15.90 4.37
C ASP A 107 -5.69 -15.50 4.21
N ALA A 108 -6.57 -16.19 4.94
CA ALA A 108 -8.02 -15.96 4.85
C ALA A 108 -8.43 -14.61 5.45
N ASN A 109 -7.71 -14.10 6.45
CA ASN A 109 -8.00 -12.80 7.05
C ASN A 109 -7.58 -11.66 6.13
N LEU A 110 -6.41 -11.75 5.51
CA LEU A 110 -5.93 -10.79 4.54
C LEU A 110 -6.84 -10.76 3.30
N THR A 111 -7.25 -11.92 2.79
CA THR A 111 -8.27 -12.02 1.73
C THR A 111 -9.55 -11.29 2.11
N ARG A 112 -10.04 -11.51 3.34
CA ARG A 112 -11.26 -10.86 3.83
C ARG A 112 -11.08 -9.34 3.93
N VAL A 113 -9.94 -8.85 4.40
CA VAL A 113 -9.64 -7.41 4.48
C VAL A 113 -9.76 -6.74 3.12
N PHE A 114 -9.14 -7.30 2.07
CA PHE A 114 -9.22 -6.72 0.73
C PHE A 114 -10.62 -6.77 0.13
N ARG A 115 -11.36 -7.88 0.34
CA ARG A 115 -12.76 -7.98 -0.11
C ARG A 115 -13.68 -6.97 0.60
N GLU A 116 -13.53 -6.84 1.91
CA GLU A 116 -14.28 -5.87 2.71
C GLU A 116 -13.96 -4.43 2.30
N ALA A 117 -12.68 -4.11 2.06
CA ALA A 117 -12.27 -2.79 1.61
C ALA A 117 -12.82 -2.45 0.21
N LEU A 118 -12.74 -3.39 -0.73
CA LEU A 118 -13.31 -3.22 -2.07
C LEU A 118 -14.82 -2.96 -2.01
N ALA A 119 -15.56 -3.74 -1.23
CA ALA A 119 -17.00 -3.54 -1.06
C ALA A 119 -17.32 -2.19 -0.40
N ARG A 120 -16.61 -1.85 0.67
CA ARG A 120 -16.84 -0.65 1.48
C ARG A 120 -16.52 0.64 0.75
N TYR A 121 -15.46 0.67 -0.05
CA TYR A 121 -14.96 1.88 -0.71
C TYR A 121 -15.20 1.87 -2.22
N SER A 122 -16.16 1.07 -2.68
CA SER A 122 -16.51 0.92 -4.10
C SER A 122 -16.85 2.26 -4.77
N ASP A 123 -17.47 3.19 -4.04
CA ASP A 123 -17.79 4.54 -4.50
C ASP A 123 -16.55 5.43 -4.70
N LYS A 124 -15.41 5.06 -4.11
CA LYS A 124 -14.12 5.77 -4.23
C LYS A 124 -13.14 5.10 -5.18
N ILE A 125 -13.52 3.95 -5.76
CA ILE A 125 -12.65 3.17 -6.65
C ILE A 125 -13.09 3.39 -8.09
N GLN A 126 -12.15 3.81 -8.92
CA GLN A 126 -12.38 4.00 -10.33
C GLN A 126 -12.11 2.70 -11.09
N GLU A 127 -13.15 1.92 -11.39
CA GLU A 127 -13.00 0.64 -12.12
C GLU A 127 -12.68 0.84 -13.60
N THR A 128 -13.25 1.86 -14.23
CA THR A 128 -13.01 2.17 -15.65
C THR A 128 -11.97 3.27 -15.76
N PRO A 129 -10.92 3.16 -16.59
CA PRO A 129 -9.97 4.25 -16.77
C PRO A 129 -10.67 5.57 -17.12
N LEU A 130 -10.35 6.64 -16.41
CA LEU A 130 -10.78 7.99 -16.79
C LEU A 130 -10.00 8.42 -18.03
N LEU A 131 -10.49 8.02 -19.20
CA LEU A 131 -9.96 8.50 -20.46
C LEU A 131 -10.32 9.98 -20.56
N ARG A 132 -9.32 10.86 -20.56
CA ARG A 132 -9.54 12.24 -20.99
C ARG A 132 -9.97 12.17 -22.46
N ASN A 133 -11.22 12.56 -22.74
CA ASN A 133 -11.59 12.92 -24.11
C ASN A 133 -10.64 14.03 -24.55
N GLY A 134 -9.73 13.70 -25.46
CA GLY A 134 -8.86 14.65 -26.14
C GLY A 134 -9.69 15.50 -27.09
N GLY A 135 -10.54 16.37 -26.55
CA GLY A 135 -11.19 17.45 -27.28
C GLY A 135 -10.36 18.72 -27.14
N GLY A 136 -9.21 18.78 -27.82
CA GLY A 136 -8.75 20.05 -28.38
C GLY A 136 -9.66 20.30 -29.60
N GLY A 137 -10.28 21.46 -29.76
CA GLY A 137 -9.64 22.77 -29.86
C GLY A 137 -9.99 23.29 -31.25
#